data_AF-D1W3B8-F1
#
_entry.id   AF-D1W3B8-F1
#
_cell.length_a   1.000
_cell.length_b   1.000
_cell.length_c   1.000
_cell.angle_alpha   90.00
_cell.angle_beta   90.00
_cell.angle_gamma   90.00
#
_symmetry.space_group_name_H-M   'P 1'
#
loop_
_entity.id
_entity.type
_entity.pdbx_description
1 polymer ?
#
loop_
_entity_poly.entity_id
_entity_poly.type
_entity_poly.pdbx_seq_one_letter_code
_entity_poly.pdbx_strand_id
1 'polypeptide(L)'
;MSIPNEWSDDYWLLLMQLYLKKPIGVKTLYSRAMVDLCLELHIPPQTLYEQMFRLRRLDTPRLEKLWNEYAEHPSKLARGVKLLRKMRGFGQAASFYDGVEVNESFEHDFKPLAADAELTPIMLIIILDLYFRLVPITMVAETPEIVSLAKLMRLKPGKIVEVMTVFKFCDPYLNRDDMMIHPLLVPCQDIWQRYGNANPEHLAALAAQLKDYFKD
;
A
#
# COMPACT_ATOMS: atom_id res chain seq x y z
N MET A 1 -20.09 -11.80 -11.43
CA MET A 1 -19.09 -11.98 -12.51
C MET A 1 -17.76 -12.24 -11.82
N SER A 2 -17.26 -13.47 -11.88
CA SER A 2 -15.98 -13.87 -11.28
C SER A 2 -14.85 -13.22 -12.08
N ILE A 3 -14.09 -12.32 -11.46
CA ILE A 3 -12.85 -11.78 -12.03
C ILE A 3 -11.97 -12.99 -12.36
N PRO A 4 -11.47 -13.14 -13.60
CA PRO A 4 -10.57 -14.22 -13.94
C PRO A 4 -9.40 -14.23 -12.95
N ASN A 5 -8.88 -15.40 -12.60
CA ASN A 5 -7.63 -15.48 -11.85
C ASN A 5 -6.51 -14.91 -12.75
N GLU A 6 -6.24 -13.61 -12.67
CA GLU A 6 -5.26 -12.83 -13.46
C GLU A 6 -3.79 -13.21 -13.15
N TRP A 7 -3.56 -14.45 -12.71
CA TRP A 7 -2.25 -14.96 -12.45
C TRP A 7 -1.63 -15.53 -13.72
N SER A 8 -0.60 -14.86 -14.25
CA SER A 8 0.26 -15.42 -15.29
C SER A 8 1.44 -16.16 -14.66
N ASP A 9 1.82 -17.30 -15.24
CA ASP A 9 2.97 -18.06 -14.78
C ASP A 9 4.30 -17.31 -14.90
N ASP A 10 4.38 -16.33 -15.80
CA ASP A 10 5.58 -15.51 -15.95
C ASP A 10 5.85 -14.66 -14.70
N TYR A 11 4.83 -14.40 -13.87
CA TYR A 11 4.95 -13.64 -12.64
C TYR A 11 5.69 -14.40 -11.53
N TRP A 12 5.85 -15.72 -11.64
CA TRP A 12 6.58 -16.52 -10.66
C TRP A 12 8.05 -16.10 -10.52
N LEU A 13 8.72 -15.72 -11.61
CA LEU A 13 10.12 -15.27 -11.54
C LEU A 13 10.25 -13.93 -10.82
N LEU A 14 9.29 -13.02 -11.01
CA LEU A 14 9.23 -11.74 -10.31
C LEU A 14 9.00 -11.95 -8.80
N LEU A 15 8.03 -12.79 -8.46
CA LEU A 15 7.71 -13.12 -7.08
C LEU A 15 8.83 -13.88 -6.38
N MET A 16 9.52 -14.79 -7.08
CA MET A 16 10.69 -15.51 -6.58
C MET A 16 11.88 -14.59 -6.34
N GLN A 17 12.13 -13.62 -7.24
CA GLN A 17 13.15 -12.60 -7.01
C GLN A 17 12.85 -11.81 -5.73
N LEU A 18 11.59 -11.44 -5.50
CA LEU A 18 11.18 -10.76 -4.28
C LEU A 18 11.39 -11.65 -3.05
N TYR A 19 10.95 -12.92 -3.09
CA TYR A 19 11.08 -13.89 -2.01
C TYR A 19 12.55 -14.10 -1.58
N LEU A 20 13.47 -14.19 -2.55
CA LEU A 20 14.90 -14.42 -2.32
C LEU A 20 15.68 -13.16 -1.92
N LYS A 21 15.09 -11.96 -2.06
CA LYS A 21 15.68 -10.72 -1.53
C LYS A 21 15.83 -10.87 -0.01
N LYS A 22 16.95 -10.46 0.59
CA LYS A 22 17.11 -10.57 2.05
C LYS A 22 16.13 -9.63 2.80
N PRO A 23 15.58 -10.04 3.97
CA PRO A 23 15.64 -11.38 4.55
C PRO A 23 14.82 -12.38 3.72
N ILE A 24 15.38 -13.55 3.43
CA ILE A 24 14.74 -14.55 2.55
C ILE A 24 13.43 -15.01 3.18
N GLY A 25 12.35 -15.03 2.39
CA GLY A 25 11.05 -15.49 2.84
C GLY A 25 9.89 -14.63 2.35
N VAL A 26 8.72 -14.96 2.90
CA VAL A 26 7.46 -14.22 2.70
C VAL A 26 7.65 -12.80 3.25
N LYS A 27 7.55 -11.80 2.37
CA LYS A 27 7.55 -10.37 2.74
C LYS A 27 6.26 -9.98 3.41
N THR A 28 6.28 -8.95 4.26
CA THR A 28 5.04 -8.45 4.86
C THR A 28 4.12 -7.89 3.76
N LEU A 29 2.81 -8.00 4.00
CA LEU A 29 1.75 -7.70 3.03
C LEU A 29 1.93 -6.33 2.35
N TYR A 30 2.31 -5.31 3.12
CA TYR A 30 2.53 -3.95 2.63
C TYR A 30 3.98 -3.48 2.73
N SER A 31 4.96 -4.39 2.79
CA SER A 31 6.36 -3.98 2.61
C SER A 31 6.54 -3.25 1.27
N ARG A 32 7.46 -2.28 1.21
CA ARG A 32 7.63 -1.44 0.01
C ARG A 32 7.84 -2.27 -1.26
N ALA A 33 8.75 -3.25 -1.18
CA ALA A 33 9.05 -4.11 -2.31
C ALA A 33 7.87 -5.01 -2.75
N MET A 34 6.96 -5.35 -1.83
CA MET A 34 5.73 -6.08 -2.14
C MET A 34 4.75 -5.18 -2.87
N VAL A 35 4.51 -3.98 -2.34
CA VAL A 35 3.62 -2.97 -2.94
C VAL A 35 4.13 -2.54 -4.32
N ASP A 36 5.43 -2.29 -4.47
CA ASP A 36 6.01 -1.91 -5.76
C ASP A 36 5.78 -3.00 -6.81
N LEU A 37 5.87 -4.28 -6.43
CA LEU A 37 5.55 -5.39 -7.33
C LEU A 37 4.03 -5.50 -7.60
N CYS A 38 3.18 -5.19 -6.62
CA CYS A 38 1.73 -5.12 -6.82
C CYS A 38 1.36 -4.04 -7.83
N LEU A 39 1.90 -2.84 -7.69
CA LEU A 39 1.73 -1.72 -8.61
C LEU A 39 2.28 -2.07 -10.00
N GLU A 40 3.44 -2.74 -10.07
CA GLU A 40 4.00 -3.22 -11.33
C GLU A 40 3.04 -4.24 -11.99
N LEU A 41 2.49 -5.19 -11.23
CA LEU A 41 1.65 -6.26 -11.74
C LEU A 41 0.18 -5.90 -11.93
N HIS A 42 -0.28 -4.75 -11.40
CA HIS A 42 -1.70 -4.44 -11.23
C HIS A 42 -2.46 -5.54 -10.46
N ILE A 43 -1.78 -6.19 -9.50
CA ILE A 43 -2.35 -7.25 -8.66
C ILE A 43 -2.46 -6.74 -7.22
N PRO A 44 -3.63 -6.83 -6.57
CA PRO A 44 -3.80 -6.39 -5.19
C PRO A 44 -2.83 -7.08 -4.20
N PRO A 45 -2.38 -6.37 -3.15
CA PRO A 45 -1.42 -6.92 -2.18
C PRO A 45 -1.81 -8.26 -1.57
N GLN A 46 -3.08 -8.46 -1.21
CA GLN A 46 -3.56 -9.71 -0.63
C GLN A 46 -3.38 -10.89 -1.59
N THR A 47 -3.77 -10.71 -2.85
CA THR A 47 -3.63 -11.72 -3.89
C THR A 47 -2.17 -12.10 -4.11
N LEU A 48 -1.27 -11.12 -4.27
CA LEU A 48 0.14 -11.41 -4.48
C LEU A 48 0.79 -12.06 -3.24
N TYR A 49 0.35 -11.67 -2.03
CA TYR A 49 0.83 -12.23 -0.77
C TYR A 49 0.47 -13.71 -0.63
N GLU A 50 -0.75 -14.10 -1.01
CA GLU A 50 -1.17 -15.50 -1.08
C GLU A 50 -0.31 -16.31 -2.06
N GLN A 51 0.00 -15.76 -3.24
CA GLN A 51 0.89 -16.43 -4.20
C GLN A 51 2.28 -16.65 -3.62
N MET A 52 2.77 -15.76 -2.77
CA MET A 52 4.08 -15.92 -2.12
C MET A 52 4.10 -17.11 -1.15
N PHE A 53 2.97 -17.42 -0.50
CA PHE A 53 2.84 -18.65 0.29
C PHE A 53 2.83 -19.89 -0.59
N ARG A 54 2.15 -19.84 -1.74
CA ARG A 54 2.15 -20.96 -2.70
C ARG A 54 3.56 -21.23 -3.23
N LEU A 55 4.33 -20.17 -3.51
CA LEU A 55 5.74 -20.27 -3.86
C LEU A 55 6.55 -20.95 -2.74
N ARG A 56 6.36 -20.53 -1.48
CA ARG A 56 7.07 -21.12 -0.33
C ARG A 56 6.77 -22.60 -0.15
N ARG A 57 5.52 -23.02 -0.35
CA ARG A 57 5.08 -24.41 -0.21
C ARG A 57 5.46 -25.28 -1.41
N LEU A 58 5.87 -24.66 -2.52
CA LEU A 58 6.09 -25.33 -3.79
C LEU A 58 4.87 -26.16 -4.22
N ASP A 59 3.67 -25.56 -4.12
CA ASP A 59 2.36 -26.23 -4.26
C ASP A 59 2.16 -27.03 -5.56
N THR A 60 3.02 -26.86 -6.57
CA THR A 60 2.94 -27.57 -7.85
C THR A 60 4.31 -28.08 -8.30
N PRO A 61 4.37 -29.21 -9.04
CA PRO A 61 5.63 -29.72 -9.61
C PRO A 61 6.33 -28.72 -10.55
N ARG A 62 5.56 -27.79 -11.14
CA ARG A 62 6.11 -26.72 -11.96
C ARG A 62 6.84 -25.67 -11.12
N LEU A 63 6.30 -25.31 -9.95
CA LEU A 63 6.97 -24.43 -9.00
C LEU A 63 8.24 -25.07 -8.47
N GLU A 64 8.24 -26.37 -8.17
CA GLU A 64 9.44 -27.11 -7.78
C GLU A 64 10.52 -27.05 -8.87
N LYS A 65 10.15 -27.27 -10.15
CA LYS A 65 11.07 -27.15 -11.27
C LYS A 65 11.66 -25.73 -11.39
N LEU A 66 10.81 -24.71 -11.35
CA LEU A 66 11.25 -23.31 -11.37
C LEU A 66 12.17 -23.00 -10.19
N TRP A 67 11.83 -23.47 -9.00
CA TRP A 67 12.64 -23.28 -7.80
C TRP A 67 14.03 -23.89 -7.97
N ASN A 68 14.10 -25.17 -8.37
CA ASN A 68 15.36 -25.86 -8.61
C ASN A 68 16.19 -25.18 -9.72
N GLU A 69 15.54 -24.56 -10.69
CA GLU A 69 16.22 -23.89 -11.80
C GLU A 69 16.83 -22.53 -11.43
N TYR A 70 16.22 -21.79 -10.49
CA TYR A 70 16.53 -20.38 -10.25
C TYR A 70 16.98 -20.04 -8.82
N ALA A 71 16.59 -20.81 -7.81
CA ALA A 71 16.79 -20.44 -6.40
C ALA A 71 18.27 -20.30 -6.02
N GLU A 72 19.13 -21.18 -6.52
CA GLU A 72 20.58 -21.15 -6.29
C GLU A 72 21.35 -20.34 -7.34
N HIS A 73 20.63 -19.73 -8.29
CA HIS A 73 21.22 -19.01 -9.42
C HIS A 73 20.71 -17.56 -9.53
N PRO A 74 21.08 -16.66 -8.58
CA PRO A 74 20.56 -15.29 -8.54
C PRO A 74 20.81 -14.47 -9.82
N SER A 75 21.97 -14.68 -10.46
CA SER A 75 22.32 -14.00 -11.71
C SER A 75 21.43 -14.45 -12.88
N LYS A 76 21.10 -15.74 -12.94
CA LYS A 76 20.18 -16.30 -13.94
C LYS A 76 18.77 -15.77 -13.72
N LEU A 77 18.29 -15.77 -12.47
CA LEU A 77 16.99 -15.22 -12.09
C LEU A 77 16.87 -13.74 -12.45
N ALA A 78 17.89 -12.94 -12.12
CA ALA A 78 17.92 -11.51 -12.45
C ALA A 78 17.86 -11.26 -13.97
N ARG A 79 18.55 -12.08 -14.78
CA ARG A 79 18.47 -12.01 -16.25
C ARG A 79 17.08 -12.35 -16.77
N GLY A 80 16.46 -13.42 -16.25
CA GLY A 80 15.10 -13.81 -16.60
C GLY A 80 14.07 -12.73 -16.28
N VAL A 81 14.10 -12.20 -15.06
CA VAL A 81 13.25 -11.07 -14.65
C VAL A 81 13.46 -9.83 -15.52
N LYS A 82 14.72 -9.51 -15.85
CA LYS A 82 15.03 -8.36 -16.74
C LYS A 82 14.43 -8.56 -18.13
N LEU A 83 14.44 -9.78 -18.67
CA LEU A 83 13.82 -10.10 -19.94
C LEU A 83 12.30 -9.93 -19.88
N LEU A 84 11.65 -10.48 -18.85
CA LEU A 84 10.20 -10.33 -18.64
C LEU A 84 9.77 -8.86 -18.55
N ARG A 85 10.52 -8.05 -17.79
CA ARG A 85 10.27 -6.60 -17.69
C ARG A 85 10.45 -5.86 -19.01
N LYS A 86 11.32 -6.33 -19.91
CA LYS A 86 11.45 -5.77 -21.26
C LYS A 86 10.31 -6.19 -22.19
N MET A 87 9.70 -7.34 -21.93
CA MET A 87 8.55 -7.84 -22.70
C MET A 87 7.24 -7.20 -22.24
N ARG A 88 7.19 -6.64 -21.02
CA ARG A 88 6.07 -5.81 -20.56
C ARG A 88 5.93 -4.58 -21.47
N GLY A 89 4.77 -4.47 -22.12
CA GLY A 89 4.48 -3.44 -23.14
C GLY A 89 4.57 -3.94 -24.59
N PHE A 90 5.17 -5.11 -24.86
CA PHE A 90 5.01 -5.78 -26.15
C PHE A 90 3.59 -6.37 -26.25
N GLY A 91 2.79 -5.88 -27.20
CA GLY A 91 1.42 -6.34 -27.40
C GLY A 91 0.32 -5.51 -26.72
N GLN A 92 0.61 -4.26 -26.31
CA GLN A 92 -0.38 -3.19 -26.08
C GLN A 92 -1.73 -3.60 -25.44
N ALA A 93 -1.68 -4.31 -24.30
CA ALA A 93 -2.89 -4.55 -23.50
C ALA A 93 -3.34 -3.30 -22.73
N ALA A 94 -2.41 -2.39 -22.38
CA ALA A 94 -2.71 -1.16 -21.66
C ALA A 94 -3.55 -0.17 -22.49
N SER A 95 -3.35 -0.11 -23.80
CA SER A 95 -4.15 0.71 -24.73
C SER A 95 -5.58 0.21 -24.91
N PHE A 96 -5.94 -0.97 -24.39
CA PHE A 96 -7.32 -1.48 -24.45
C PHE A 96 -8.24 -0.82 -23.41
N TYR A 97 -7.68 -0.32 -22.30
CA TYR A 97 -8.44 0.28 -21.20
C TYR A 97 -8.24 1.80 -21.06
N ASP A 98 -7.57 2.44 -22.02
CA ASP A 98 -7.41 3.89 -22.07
C ASP A 98 -8.80 4.55 -22.18
N GLY A 99 -9.23 5.22 -21.11
CA GLY A 99 -10.53 5.90 -21.03
C GLY A 99 -11.63 5.19 -20.24
N VAL A 100 -11.35 4.05 -19.61
CA VAL A 100 -12.27 3.46 -18.61
C VAL A 100 -11.84 3.94 -17.22
N GLU A 101 -12.63 4.81 -16.60
CA GLU A 101 -12.51 5.09 -15.16
C GLU A 101 -12.81 3.79 -14.39
N VAL A 102 -11.76 3.06 -14.04
CA VAL A 102 -11.88 1.90 -13.14
C VAL A 102 -12.07 2.46 -11.74
N ASN A 103 -13.31 2.41 -11.24
CA ASN A 103 -13.64 2.70 -9.85
C ASN A 103 -12.69 1.94 -8.91
N GLU A 104 -12.04 2.68 -8.00
CA GLU A 104 -11.41 2.19 -6.77
C GLU A 104 -10.32 1.12 -6.94
N SER A 105 -9.36 1.35 -7.83
CA SER A 105 -8.15 0.52 -7.88
C SER A 105 -7.27 0.79 -6.65
N PHE A 106 -6.72 -0.27 -6.02
CA PHE A 106 -5.88 -0.16 -4.80
C PHE A 106 -4.66 0.75 -5.03
N GLU A 107 -4.21 0.88 -6.27
CA GLU A 107 -3.07 1.71 -6.67
C GLU A 107 -3.28 3.18 -6.32
N HIS A 108 -4.52 3.66 -6.28
CA HIS A 108 -4.82 5.03 -5.88
C HIS A 108 -4.34 5.32 -4.45
N ASP A 109 -4.46 4.35 -3.54
CA ASP A 109 -4.08 4.57 -2.14
C ASP A 109 -2.58 4.78 -1.94
N PHE A 110 -1.77 4.37 -2.91
CA PHE A 110 -0.30 4.52 -2.91
C PHE A 110 0.20 5.68 -3.77
N LYS A 111 -0.67 6.39 -4.49
CA LYS A 111 -0.31 7.56 -5.29
C LYS A 111 -0.32 8.84 -4.44
N PRO A 112 0.53 9.83 -4.76
CA PRO A 112 0.46 11.16 -4.14
C PRO A 112 -0.91 11.81 -4.34
N LEU A 113 -1.39 12.53 -3.33
CA LEU A 113 -2.62 13.30 -3.43
C LEU A 113 -2.42 14.48 -4.39
N ALA A 114 -3.44 14.78 -5.20
CA ALA A 114 -3.43 15.95 -6.07
C ALA A 114 -3.36 17.28 -5.27
N ALA A 115 -3.94 17.31 -4.07
CA ALA A 115 -3.96 18.47 -3.19
C ALA A 115 -2.62 18.72 -2.45
N ASP A 116 -1.86 17.66 -2.18
CA ASP A 116 -0.55 17.73 -1.52
C ASP A 116 0.29 16.50 -1.88
N ALA A 117 1.31 16.69 -2.72
CA ALA A 117 2.14 15.62 -3.23
C ALA A 117 3.05 14.96 -2.17
N GLU A 118 3.19 15.56 -0.97
CA GLU A 118 3.90 14.91 0.14
C GLU A 118 3.08 13.79 0.79
N LEU A 119 1.76 13.79 0.58
CA LEU A 119 0.83 12.86 1.20
C LEU A 119 0.31 11.82 0.21
N THR A 120 0.02 10.63 0.72
CA THR A 120 -0.73 9.59 0.01
C THR A 120 -1.94 9.16 0.85
N PRO A 121 -2.99 8.56 0.25
CA PRO A 121 -4.14 8.08 1.02
C PRO A 121 -3.76 7.11 2.14
N ILE A 122 -2.79 6.19 1.95
CA ILE A 122 -2.35 5.30 3.05
C ILE A 122 -1.78 6.07 4.25
N MET A 123 -1.14 7.24 4.04
CA MET A 123 -0.67 8.07 5.15
C MET A 123 -1.85 8.63 5.93
N LEU A 124 -2.91 9.05 5.23
CA LEU A 124 -4.15 9.52 5.86
C LEU A 124 -4.81 8.41 6.68
N ILE A 125 -4.84 7.16 6.19
CA ILE A 125 -5.34 5.99 6.95
C ILE A 125 -4.56 5.81 8.26
N ILE A 126 -3.22 5.86 8.18
CA ILE A 126 -2.36 5.71 9.36
C ILE A 126 -2.52 6.87 10.34
N ILE A 127 -2.67 8.11 9.84
CA ILE A 127 -2.90 9.28 10.68
C ILE A 127 -4.28 9.21 11.34
N LEU A 128 -5.31 8.73 10.65
CA LEU A 128 -6.64 8.51 11.23
C LEU A 128 -6.61 7.48 12.37
N ASP A 129 -5.85 6.39 12.23
CA ASP A 129 -5.60 5.45 13.33
C ASP A 129 -4.96 6.13 14.54
N LEU A 130 -3.98 7.01 14.34
CA LEU A 130 -3.38 7.77 15.44
C LEU A 130 -4.35 8.80 16.03
N TYR A 131 -5.16 9.45 15.20
CA TYR A 131 -6.18 10.41 15.62
C TYR A 131 -7.12 9.79 16.65
N PHE A 132 -7.61 8.56 16.43
CA PHE A 132 -8.49 7.87 17.38
C PHE A 132 -7.80 7.44 18.69
N ARG A 133 -6.47 7.43 18.74
CA ARG A 133 -5.71 7.06 19.95
C ARG A 133 -5.30 8.27 20.78
N LEU A 134 -5.36 9.48 20.21
CA LEU A 134 -4.99 10.71 20.89
C LEU A 134 -6.23 11.46 21.37
N VAL A 135 -6.06 12.23 22.44
CA VAL A 135 -7.07 13.17 22.91
C VAL A 135 -6.83 14.50 22.19
N PRO A 136 -7.86 15.28 21.81
CA PRO A 136 -7.68 16.50 21.01
C PRO A 136 -6.65 17.50 21.54
N ILE A 137 -6.46 17.61 22.86
CA ILE A 137 -5.47 18.51 23.46
C ILE A 137 -4.01 18.05 23.25
N THR A 138 -3.80 16.76 22.98
CA THR A 138 -2.47 16.18 22.74
C THR A 138 -2.15 16.05 21.25
N MET A 139 -3.00 16.52 20.34
CA MET A 139 -2.74 16.55 18.90
C MET A 139 -1.84 17.73 18.52
N VAL A 140 -0.62 17.78 19.08
CA VAL A 140 0.39 18.84 18.89
C VAL A 140 1.71 18.28 18.38
N ALA A 141 2.54 19.12 17.77
CA ALA A 141 3.74 18.69 17.04
C ALA A 141 4.81 18.04 17.93
N GLU A 142 4.80 18.35 19.22
CA GLU A 142 5.74 17.88 20.24
C GLU A 142 5.36 16.50 20.80
N THR A 143 4.14 16.02 20.54
CA THR A 143 3.64 14.74 21.07
C THR A 143 4.50 13.58 20.54
N PRO A 144 5.05 12.70 21.41
CA PRO A 144 5.99 11.65 21.01
C PRO A 144 5.50 10.72 19.89
N GLU A 145 4.21 10.37 19.91
CA GLU A 145 3.56 9.52 18.92
C GLU A 145 3.50 10.21 17.55
N ILE A 146 3.24 11.52 17.53
CA ILE A 146 3.24 12.35 16.31
C ILE A 146 4.66 12.47 15.77
N VAL A 147 5.65 12.75 16.62
CA VAL A 147 7.06 12.83 16.20
C VAL A 147 7.55 11.51 15.59
N SER A 148 7.21 10.40 16.23
CA SER A 148 7.59 9.06 15.78
C SER A 148 6.92 8.69 14.46
N LEU A 149 5.62 9.01 14.30
CA LEU A 149 4.90 8.77 13.05
C LEU A 149 5.43 9.67 11.91
N ALA A 150 5.76 10.92 12.20
CA ALA A 150 6.35 11.85 11.24
C ALA A 150 7.70 11.34 10.73
N LYS A 151 8.56 10.88 11.64
CA LYS A 151 9.84 10.28 11.29
C LYS A 151 9.69 9.04 10.41
N LEU A 152 8.72 8.17 10.72
CA LEU A 152 8.43 6.97 9.93
C LEU A 152 8.04 7.34 8.49
N MET A 153 7.11 8.27 8.31
CA MET A 153 6.63 8.69 6.98
C MET A 153 7.50 9.74 6.30
N ARG A 154 8.60 10.16 6.95
CA ARG A 154 9.53 11.22 6.49
C ARG A 154 8.83 12.57 6.27
N LEU A 155 7.85 12.88 7.11
CA LEU A 155 7.13 14.15 7.12
C LEU A 155 7.58 15.02 8.31
N LYS A 156 7.19 16.30 8.29
CA LYS A 156 7.30 17.17 9.48
C LYS A 156 6.15 16.85 10.46
N PRO A 157 6.38 16.87 11.79
CA PRO A 157 5.29 16.69 12.77
C PRO A 157 4.09 17.62 12.54
N GLY A 158 4.35 18.87 12.15
CA GLY A 158 3.29 19.84 11.83
C GLY A 158 2.37 19.39 10.68
N LYS A 159 2.86 18.62 9.71
CA LYS A 159 2.04 18.07 8.62
C LYS A 159 1.05 17.03 9.13
N ILE A 160 1.42 16.23 10.14
CA ILE A 160 0.50 15.28 10.77
C ILE A 160 -0.57 16.03 11.56
N VAL A 161 -0.18 17.07 12.31
CA VAL A 161 -1.12 17.91 13.07
C VAL A 161 -2.12 18.62 12.15
N GLU A 162 -1.66 19.11 11.00
CA GLU A 162 -2.51 19.69 9.94
C GLU A 162 -3.59 18.69 9.51
N VAL A 163 -3.21 17.46 9.17
CA VAL A 163 -4.14 16.38 8.81
C VAL A 163 -5.12 16.06 9.95
N MET A 164 -4.63 15.96 11.20
CA MET A 164 -5.49 15.71 12.37
C MET A 164 -6.51 16.85 12.59
N THR A 165 -6.16 18.09 12.27
CA THR A 165 -7.08 19.23 12.33
C THR A 165 -8.22 19.08 11.34
N VAL A 166 -7.94 18.57 10.14
CA VAL A 166 -8.97 18.27 9.14
C VAL A 166 -9.82 17.08 9.55
N PHE A 167 -9.24 16.02 10.14
CA PHE A 167 -10.03 14.90 10.66
C PHE A 167 -10.93 15.30 11.82
N LYS A 168 -10.48 16.20 12.70
CA LYS A 168 -11.33 16.76 13.75
C LYS A 168 -12.58 17.47 13.21
N PHE A 169 -12.48 18.05 12.01
CA PHE A 169 -13.63 18.63 11.32
C PHE A 169 -14.56 17.58 10.71
N CYS A 170 -14.00 16.45 10.26
CA CYS A 170 -14.79 15.32 9.77
C CYS A 170 -15.51 14.55 10.90
N ASP A 171 -15.00 14.66 12.13
CA ASP A 171 -15.51 13.97 13.30
C ASP A 171 -16.87 14.54 13.77
N PRO A 172 -17.98 13.78 13.70
CA PRO A 172 -19.30 14.26 14.05
C PRO A 172 -19.44 14.63 15.53
N TYR A 173 -18.55 14.17 16.41
CA TYR A 173 -18.58 14.50 17.84
C TYR A 173 -17.84 15.81 18.16
N LEU A 174 -16.95 16.25 17.27
CA LEU A 174 -16.13 17.45 17.48
C LEU A 174 -16.39 18.55 16.45
N ASN A 175 -17.11 18.23 15.37
CA ASN A 175 -17.54 19.19 14.38
C ASN A 175 -18.41 20.24 15.06
N ARG A 176 -17.92 21.47 15.07
CA ARG A 176 -18.67 22.68 15.40
C ARG A 176 -19.05 23.22 14.04
N ASP A 177 -20.33 23.51 13.79
CA ASP A 177 -20.95 23.93 12.51
C ASP A 177 -20.30 25.16 11.81
N ASP A 178 -18.99 25.12 11.62
CA ASP A 178 -18.11 26.13 11.06
C ASP A 178 -17.76 25.69 9.63
N MET A 179 -17.54 26.65 8.74
CA MET A 179 -17.13 26.33 7.37
C MET A 179 -15.61 26.08 7.33
N MET A 180 -15.18 24.85 7.04
CA MET A 180 -13.76 24.54 6.77
C MET A 180 -13.47 24.62 5.27
N ILE A 181 -12.48 25.42 4.90
CA ILE A 181 -11.90 25.44 3.55
C ILE A 181 -10.45 24.98 3.68
N HIS A 182 -10.18 23.74 3.30
CA HIS A 182 -8.84 23.16 3.33
C HIS A 182 -8.60 22.24 2.11
N PRO A 183 -7.43 22.29 1.45
CA PRO A 183 -7.14 21.43 0.29
C PRO A 183 -7.26 19.93 0.59
N LEU A 184 -6.94 19.53 1.83
CA LEU A 184 -7.04 18.14 2.29
C LEU A 184 -8.43 17.71 2.74
N LEU A 185 -9.44 18.59 2.71
CA LEU A 185 -10.78 18.27 3.22
C LEU A 185 -11.39 17.08 2.48
N VAL A 186 -11.41 17.11 1.15
CA VAL A 186 -12.00 16.04 0.34
C VAL A 186 -11.27 14.70 0.55
N PRO A 187 -9.92 14.61 0.42
CA PRO A 187 -9.21 13.37 0.72
C PRO A 187 -9.43 12.84 2.15
N CYS A 188 -9.50 13.73 3.15
CA CYS A 188 -9.75 13.31 4.53
C CYS A 188 -11.19 12.82 4.72
N GLN A 189 -12.18 13.45 4.07
CA GLN A 189 -13.57 13.00 4.08
C GLN A 189 -13.70 11.62 3.44
N ASP A 190 -13.05 11.36 2.31
CA ASP A 190 -13.06 10.04 1.65
C ASP A 190 -12.50 8.94 2.57
N ILE A 191 -11.40 9.24 3.26
CA ILE A 191 -10.78 8.32 4.24
C ILE A 191 -11.69 8.13 5.46
N TRP A 192 -12.30 9.21 5.96
CA TRP A 192 -13.25 9.15 7.06
C TRP A 192 -14.51 8.33 6.70
N GLN A 193 -15.04 8.47 5.49
CA GLN A 193 -16.18 7.68 5.03
C GLN A 193 -15.85 6.19 4.98
N ARG A 194 -14.64 5.83 4.54
CA ARG A 194 -14.18 4.44 4.49
C ARG A 194 -13.93 3.82 5.87
N TYR A 195 -13.35 4.58 6.82
CA TYR A 195 -12.80 4.01 8.05
C TYR A 195 -13.25 4.67 9.35
N GLY A 196 -13.76 5.91 9.31
CA GLY A 196 -14.10 6.71 10.49
C GLY A 196 -15.25 6.14 11.33
N ASN A 197 -16.18 5.42 10.70
CA ASN A 197 -17.29 4.74 11.37
C ASN A 197 -17.11 3.21 11.45
N ALA A 198 -15.96 2.69 11.00
CA ALA A 198 -15.69 1.26 11.00
C ALA A 198 -15.21 0.77 12.38
N ASN A 199 -15.07 -0.55 12.55
CA ASN A 199 -14.48 -1.12 13.77
C ASN A 199 -13.04 -0.57 13.96
N PRO A 200 -12.73 0.14 15.08
CA PRO A 200 -11.40 0.67 15.34
C PRO A 200 -10.29 -0.38 15.31
N GLU A 201 -10.60 -1.64 15.67
CA GLU A 201 -9.62 -2.74 15.63
C GLU A 201 -9.20 -3.08 14.20
N HIS A 202 -10.11 -3.02 13.23
CA HIS A 202 -9.79 -3.26 11.83
C HIS A 202 -8.90 -2.15 11.27
N LEU A 203 -9.21 -0.89 11.59
CA LEU A 203 -8.37 0.25 11.20
C LEU A 203 -6.98 0.14 11.84
N ALA A 204 -6.91 -0.19 13.13
CA ALA A 204 -5.64 -0.36 13.84
C ALA A 204 -4.79 -1.49 13.24
N ALA A 205 -5.40 -2.63 12.90
CA ALA A 205 -4.72 -3.73 12.23
C ALA A 205 -4.21 -3.34 10.84
N LEU A 206 -5.04 -2.68 10.02
CA LEU A 206 -4.66 -2.19 8.71
C LEU A 206 -3.52 -1.17 8.79
N ALA A 207 -3.65 -0.16 9.65
CA ALA A 207 -2.62 0.86 9.85
C ALA A 207 -1.30 0.26 10.34
N ALA A 208 -1.33 -0.75 11.21
CA ALA A 208 -0.14 -1.47 11.65
C ALA A 208 0.58 -2.16 10.49
N GLN A 209 -0.17 -2.79 9.57
CA GLN A 209 0.41 -3.42 8.38
C GLN A 209 0.92 -2.37 7.37
N LEU A 210 0.16 -1.29 7.12
CA LEU A 210 0.56 -0.22 6.19
C LEU A 210 1.84 0.51 6.62
N LYS A 211 2.11 0.59 7.93
CA LYS A 211 3.38 1.14 8.45
C LYS A 211 4.61 0.41 7.93
N ASP A 212 4.50 -0.86 7.52
CA ASP A 212 5.62 -1.60 6.94
C ASP A 212 6.11 -1.01 5.60
N TYR A 213 5.24 -0.29 4.87
CA TYR A 213 5.59 0.38 3.62
C TYR A 213 6.70 1.45 3.79
N PHE A 214 6.86 1.94 5.01
CA PHE A 214 7.78 3.02 5.36
C PHE A 214 9.05 2.55 6.10
N LYS A 215 9.15 1.26 6.42
CA LYS A 215 10.29 0.71 7.18
C LYS A 215 11.54 0.42 6.35
N ASP A 216 11.42 0.45 5.02
CA ASP A 216 12.49 0.17 4.05
C ASP A 216 13.06 1.45 3.39
#